data_AF-A0A660SW14-F1
#
_entry.id   AF-A0A660SW14-F1
#
_cell.length_a   1.000
_cell.length_b   1.000
_cell.length_c   1.000
_cell.angle_alpha   90.00
_cell.angle_beta   90.00
_cell.angle_gamma   90.00
#
_symmetry.space_group_name_H-M   'P 1'
#
loop_
_entity.id
_entity.type
_entity.pdbx_description
1 polymer ?
#
loop_
_entity_poly.entity_id
_entity_poly.type
_entity_poly.pdbx_seq_one_letter_code
_entity_poly.pdbx_strand_id
1 'polypeptide(L)' 'ETIDGFTVYTTLEERYGSPADLNPQKAWWEDGKTRLALERPLTVKYLDLGVFESSQPESSDRAAWRARARDEFLDEF' A
#
# COMPACT_ATOMS: atom_id res chain seq x y z
N GLU A 1 7.32 28.47 0.63
CA GLU A 1 7.03 27.74 1.88
C GLU A 1 7.43 26.28 1.67
N THR A 2 8.29 25.71 2.52
CA THR A 2 8.75 24.32 2.40
C THR A 2 7.80 23.44 3.20
N ILE A 3 6.99 22.64 2.51
CA ILE A 3 6.12 21.66 3.17
C ILE A 3 7.01 20.62 3.87
N ASP A 4 6.82 20.43 5.17
CA ASP A 4 7.55 19.44 5.96
C ASP A 4 6.71 18.17 6.21
N GLY A 5 7.38 17.07 6.59
CA GLY A 5 6.74 15.77 6.78
C GLY A 5 5.73 15.70 7.92
N PHE A 6 5.86 16.53 8.94
CA PHE A 6 4.86 16.62 10.00
C PHE A 6 3.59 17.30 9.50
N THR A 7 3.72 18.40 8.75
CA THR A 7 2.57 19.08 8.13
C THR A 7 1.78 18.15 7.20
N VAL A 8 2.46 17.35 6.37
CA VAL A 8 1.77 16.37 5.49
C VAL A 8 1.12 15.26 6.30
N TYR A 9 1.81 14.76 7.33
CA TYR A 9 1.26 13.72 8.20
C TYR A 9 -0.04 14.19 8.88
N THR A 10 -0.05 15.35 9.53
CA THR A 10 -1.23 15.85 10.24
C THR A 10 -2.37 16.13 9.28
N THR A 11 -2.08 16.68 8.09
CA THR A 11 -3.10 16.90 7.04
C THR A 11 -3.76 15.58 6.59
N LEU A 12 -2.98 14.51 6.44
CA LEU A 12 -3.51 13.19 6.09
C LEU A 12 -4.28 12.56 7.25
N GLU A 13 -3.82 12.75 8.48
CA GLU A 13 -4.50 12.26 9.68
C GLU A 13 -5.85 12.95 9.90
N GLU A 14 -5.94 14.26 9.69
CA GLU A 14 -7.20 15.01 9.75
C GLU A 14 -8.21 14.54 8.69
N ARG A 15 -7.71 14.15 7.50
CA ARG A 15 -8.56 13.81 6.36
C ARG A 15 -8.97 12.34 6.31
N TYR A 16 -8.09 11.43 6.69
CA TYR A 16 -8.27 9.98 6.57
C TYR A 16 -8.30 9.25 7.92
N GLY A 17 -8.15 9.97 9.04
CA GLY A 17 -8.07 9.41 10.38
C GLY A 17 -6.67 8.90 10.74
N SER A 18 -6.59 8.15 11.83
CA SER A 18 -5.31 7.57 12.27
C SER A 18 -4.75 6.59 11.23
N PRO A 19 -3.42 6.56 11.03
CA PRO A 19 -2.80 5.63 10.11
C PRO A 19 -3.05 4.18 10.53
N ALA A 20 -3.32 3.31 9.55
CA ALA A 20 -3.47 1.87 9.73
C ALA A 20 -2.14 1.19 10.08
N ASP A 21 -1.02 1.73 9.60
CA ASP A 21 0.34 1.29 9.93
C ASP A 21 1.27 2.49 9.98
N LEU A 22 2.10 2.57 11.02
CA LEU A 22 3.08 3.64 11.19
C LEU A 22 4.41 3.06 11.63
N ASN A 23 5.46 3.37 10.87
CA ASN A 23 6.82 3.09 11.25
C ASN A 23 7.74 4.28 10.87
N PRO A 24 9.02 4.29 11.31
CA PRO A 24 9.90 5.43 11.10
C PRO A 24 10.11 5.82 9.62
N GLN A 25 9.92 4.90 8.68
CA GLN A 25 10.13 5.13 7.26
C GLN A 25 8.84 5.47 6.50
N LYS A 26 7.68 4.99 6.96
CA LYS A 26 6.39 5.15 6.25
C LYS A 26 5.19 5.17 7.19
N ALA A 27 4.15 5.90 6.78
CA ALA A 27 2.81 5.88 7.36
C ALA A 27 1.78 5.46 6.30
N TRP A 28 0.77 4.67 6.67
CA TRP A 28 -0.27 4.17 5.77
C TRP A 28 -1.66 4.58 6.26
N TRP A 29 -2.50 4.99 5.32
CA TRP A 29 -3.93 5.16 5.54
C TRP A 29 -4.69 4.29 4.54
N GLU A 30 -5.79 3.69 4.98
CA GLU A 30 -6.66 2.88 4.13
C GLU A 30 -8.11 3.05 4.60
N ASP A 31 -9.00 3.44 3.69
CA ASP A 31 -10.43 3.67 3.97
C ASP A 31 -11.35 2.69 3.20
N GLY A 32 -10.77 1.58 2.73
CA GLY A 32 -11.45 0.55 1.94
C GLY A 32 -11.71 0.93 0.48
N LYS A 33 -11.55 2.20 0.10
CA LYS A 33 -11.64 2.67 -1.30
C LYS A 33 -10.30 3.15 -1.82
N THR A 34 -9.48 3.69 -0.93
CA THR A 34 -8.20 4.30 -1.27
C THR A 34 -7.15 3.86 -0.27
N ARG A 35 -5.91 3.80 -0.74
CA ARG A 35 -4.74 3.51 0.07
C ARG A 35 -3.69 4.58 -0.16
N LEU A 36 -3.21 5.18 0.92
CA LEU A 36 -2.22 6.25 0.93
C LEU A 36 -0.98 5.80 1.68
N ALA A 37 0.18 6.21 1.19
CA ALA A 37 1.44 6.06 1.90
C ALA A 37 2.21 7.38 1.92
N LEU A 38 2.65 7.79 3.11
CA LEU A 38 3.63 8.87 3.29
C LEU A 38 4.98 8.22 3.62
N GLU A 39 5.93 8.30 2.70
CA GLU A 39 7.29 7.77 2.82
C GLU A 39 8.29 8.90 3.08
N ARG A 40 9.31 8.64 3.91
CA ARG A 40 10.44 9.56 4.07
C ARG A 40 11.29 9.60 2.78
N PRO A 41 11.83 10.76 2.37
CA PRO A 41 11.82 12.03 3.09
C PRO A 41 10.48 12.80 3.01
N LEU A 42 9.75 12.76 1.89
CA LEU A 42 8.43 13.40 1.74
C LEU A 42 7.70 12.94 0.47
N THR A 43 7.52 11.63 0.31
CA THR A 43 6.85 11.05 -0.86
C THR A 43 5.44 10.62 -0.48
N VAL A 44 4.42 11.12 -1.18
CA VAL A 44 3.04 10.65 -1.01
C VAL A 44 2.66 9.76 -2.18
N LYS A 45 2.26 8.52 -1.89
CA LYS A 45 1.66 7.59 -2.86
C LYS A 45 0.18 7.48 -2.59
N TYR A 46 -0.60 7.48 -3.67
CA TYR A 46 -2.04 7.27 -3.66
C TYR A 46 -2.37 6.08 -4.56
N LEU A 47 -3.26 5.24 -4.09
CA LEU A 47 -3.82 4.14 -4.83
C LEU A 47 -5.33 4.14 -4.66
N ASP A 48 -6.05 4.25 -5.77
CA ASP A 48 -7.48 3.94 -5.81
C ASP A 48 -7.64 2.43 -5.91
N LEU A 49 -8.25 1.81 -4.90
CA LEU A 49 -8.39 0.36 -4.83
C LEU A 49 -9.36 -0.15 -5.89
N GLY A 50 -10.42 0.61 -6.22
CA GLY A 50 -11.39 0.20 -7.24
C GLY A 50 -10.79 0.17 -8.64
N VAL A 51 -10.03 1.21 -9.02
CA VAL A 51 -9.29 1.24 -10.28
C VAL A 51 -8.22 0.16 -10.30
N PHE A 52 -7.49 -0.02 -9.19
CA PHE A 52 -6.48 -1.06 -9.08
C PHE A 52 -7.06 -2.47 -9.24
N GLU A 53 -8.19 -2.78 -8.60
CA GLU A 53 -8.89 -4.05 -8.72
C GLU A 53 -9.45 -4.27 -10.12
N SER A 54 -10.05 -3.24 -10.74
CA SER A 54 -10.55 -3.32 -12.12
C SER A 54 -9.45 -3.48 -13.18
N SER A 55 -8.24 -3.00 -12.86
CA SER A 55 -7.06 -3.09 -13.72
C SER A 55 -6.22 -4.32 -13.44
N GLN A 56 -6.57 -5.13 -12.44
CA GLN A 56 -5.99 -6.46 -12.31
C GLN A 56 -6.65 -7.35 -13.37
N PRO A 57 -5.97 -7.69 -14.48
CA PRO A 57 -6.44 -8.80 -15.29
C PRO A 57 -6.55 -10.01 -14.35
N GLU A 58 -7.67 -10.72 -14.44
CA GLU A 58 -8.02 -11.88 -13.62
C GLU A 58 -6.79 -12.54 -13.01
N SER A 59 -6.75 -12.57 -11.69
CA SER A 59 -5.67 -13.07 -10.82
C SER A 59 -5.31 -14.55 -11.01
N SER A 60 -5.64 -15.14 -12.16
CA SER A 60 -5.19 -16.45 -12.62
C SER A 60 -3.67 -16.56 -12.48
N ASP A 61 -2.93 -15.50 -12.83
CA ASP A 61 -1.48 -15.51 -12.71
C ASP A 61 -1.03 -15.56 -11.25
N ARG A 62 -1.53 -14.71 -10.36
CA ARG A 62 -0.98 -14.63 -8.98
C ARG A 62 -1.26 -15.88 -8.15
N ALA A 63 -2.43 -16.51 -8.35
CA ALA A 63 -2.75 -17.79 -7.72
C ALA A 63 -1.92 -18.94 -8.32
N ALA A 64 -1.76 -18.98 -9.65
CA ALA A 64 -0.91 -19.95 -10.33
C ALA A 64 0.58 -19.81 -9.95
N TRP A 65 1.10 -18.58 -9.87
CA TRP A 65 2.45 -18.28 -9.42
C TRP A 65 2.68 -18.75 -7.98
N ARG A 66 1.73 -18.53 -7.06
CA ARG A 66 1.83 -19.01 -5.67
C ARG A 66 1.74 -20.53 -5.57
N ALA A 67 0.86 -21.16 -6.35
CA ALA A 67 0.77 -22.61 -6.40
C ALA A 67 2.08 -23.22 -6.91
N ARG A 68 2.63 -22.68 -8.00
CA ARG A 68 3.90 -23.10 -8.59
C ARG A 68 5.07 -22.90 -7.62
N ALA A 69 5.19 -21.73 -6.99
CA ALA A 69 6.25 -21.45 -6.03
C ALA A 69 6.18 -22.36 -4.79
N ARG A 70 4.96 -22.76 -4.38
CA ARG A 70 4.77 -23.73 -3.30
C ARG A 70 5.21 -25.13 -3.71
N ASP A 71 4.82 -25.58 -4.91
CA ASP A 71 5.17 -26.93 -5.39
C ASP A 71 6.69 -27.03 -5.62
N GLU A 72 7.34 -26.00 -6.19
CA GLU A 72 8.81 -25.91 -6.31
C GLU A 72 9.53 -25.93 -4.95
N PHE A 73 8.96 -25.32 -3.91
CA PHE A 73 9.51 -25.37 -2.54
C PHE A 73 9.39 -26.75 -1.90
N LEU A 74 8.30 -27.50 -2.18
CA LEU A 74 8.07 -28.82 -1.59
C LEU A 74 8.88 -29.92 -2.27
N ASP A 75 9.19 -29.77 -3.55
CA ASP A 75 10.08 -30.68 -4.31
C ASP A 75 11.55 -30.58 -3.90
N GLU A 76 11.93 -29.55 -3.13
CA GLU A 76 13.30 -29.34 -2.64
C GLU A 76 13.62 -30.11 -1.33
N PHE A 77 12.66 -30.91 -0.82
CA PHE A 77 12.78 -31.80 0.35
C PHE A 77 12.61 -33.27 -0.03
#